data_AF-A0A820T2P1-F1
#
_entry.id   AF-A0A820T2P1-F1
#
_cell.length_a   1.000
_cell.length_b   1.000
_cell.length_c   1.000
_cell.angle_alpha   90.00
_cell.angle_beta   90.00
_cell.angle_gamma   90.00
#
_symmetry.space_group_name_H-M   'P 1'
#
loop_
_entity.id
_entity.type
_entity.pdbx_description
1 polymer ?
#
loop_
_entity_poly.entity_id
_entity_poly.type
_entity_poly.pdbx_seq_one_letter_code
_entity_poly.pdbx_strand_id
1 'polypeptide(L)' 'TEKFNSKCEHISTLQSHLSAVCDIIVIDSLFFSCGARAQLFAWQMKNNIVIRTGYFMLHPLRRRHGGGGNI' A
#
# COMPACT_ATOMS: atom_id res chain seq x y z
N THR A 1 11.98 20.68 -29.97
CA THR A 1 11.54 19.71 -28.95
C THR A 1 12.00 20.21 -27.61
N GLU A 2 11.10 20.83 -26.85
CA GLU A 2 11.41 21.28 -25.49
C GLU A 2 11.62 20.04 -24.60
N LYS A 3 12.75 19.97 -23.90
CA LYS A 3 13.02 18.91 -22.93
C LYS A 3 12.16 19.18 -21.70
N PHE A 4 11.18 18.32 -21.44
CA PHE A 4 10.43 18.31 -20.20
C PHE A 4 11.38 17.95 -19.05
N ASN A 5 11.68 18.91 -18.18
CA ASN A 5 12.61 18.73 -17.07
C ASN A 5 11.81 18.50 -15.78
N SER A 6 11.36 17.27 -15.56
CA SER A 6 10.68 16.89 -14.31
C SER A 6 11.71 16.56 -13.24
N LYS A 7 11.83 17.41 -12.22
CA LYS A 7 12.63 17.12 -11.03
C LYS A 7 11.85 16.21 -10.09
N CYS A 8 12.45 15.09 -9.71
CA CYS A 8 11.92 14.23 -8.66
C CYS A 8 12.44 14.74 -7.31
N GLU A 9 11.52 15.14 -6.42
CA GLU A 9 11.84 15.59 -5.07
C GLU A 9 11.08 14.74 -4.04
N HIS A 10 11.73 14.46 -2.92
CA HIS A 10 11.07 13.80 -1.80
C HIS A 10 10.16 14.80 -1.09
N ILE A 11 8.86 14.48 -1.00
CA ILE A 11 7.86 15.35 -0.38
C ILE A 11 7.57 14.92 1.06
N SER A 12 7.41 13.62 1.29
CA SER A 12 7.05 13.09 2.61
C SER A 12 7.31 11.59 2.74
N THR A 13 7.39 11.12 3.99
CA THR A 13 7.44 9.71 4.35
C THR A 13 6.19 9.34 5.12
N LEU A 14 5.45 8.33 4.64
CA LEU A 14 4.18 7.88 5.24
C LEU A 14 4.40 6.63 6.09
N GLN A 15 4.55 6.81 7.40
CA GLN A 15 4.76 5.70 8.32
C GLN A 15 3.42 5.01 8.65
N SER A 16 3.30 3.72 8.32
CA SER A 16 2.03 2.98 8.45
C SER A 16 2.18 1.48 8.65
N HIS A 17 2.91 0.81 7.76
CA HIS A 17 3.03 -0.65 7.76
C HIS A 17 3.97 -1.14 8.86
N LEU A 18 3.62 -2.28 9.48
CA LEU A 18 4.47 -2.97 10.47
C LEU A 18 5.41 -4.00 9.83
N SER A 19 5.51 -3.98 8.50
CA SER A 19 6.33 -4.84 7.67
C SER A 19 6.70 -4.11 6.39
N ALA A 20 7.53 -4.74 5.55
CA ALA A 20 7.80 -4.24 4.21
C ALA A 20 6.49 -3.97 3.44
N VAL A 21 6.42 -2.80 2.81
CA VAL A 21 5.42 -2.47 1.79
C VAL A 21 5.78 -3.27 0.55
N CYS A 22 4.86 -4.10 0.09
CA CYS A 22 5.12 -5.01 -1.03
C CYS A 22 4.43 -4.59 -2.32
N ASP A 23 3.37 -3.79 -2.25
CA ASP A 23 2.68 -3.28 -3.43
C ASP A 23 1.99 -1.93 -3.17
N ILE A 24 1.81 -1.16 -4.24
CA ILE A 24 1.12 0.13 -4.25
C ILE A 24 0.29 0.24 -5.54
N ILE A 25 -0.99 0.59 -5.40
CA ILE A 25 -1.89 0.86 -6.52
C ILE A 25 -2.52 2.25 -6.38
N VAL A 26 -2.71 2.94 -7.50
CA VAL A 26 -3.37 4.25 -7.57
C VAL A 26 -4.67 4.12 -8.36
N ILE A 27 -5.77 4.61 -7.79
CA ILE A 27 -7.09 4.65 -8.41
C ILE A 27 -7.66 6.05 -8.17
N ASP A 28 -7.84 6.83 -9.24
CA ASP A 28 -8.24 8.23 -9.19
C ASP A 28 -7.32 9.08 -8.28
N SER A 29 -7.87 9.67 -7.22
CA SER A 29 -7.15 10.45 -6.20
C SER A 29 -6.76 9.65 -4.96
N LEU A 30 -7.02 8.34 -4.98
CA LEU A 30 -6.71 7.42 -3.91
C LEU A 30 -5.50 6.57 -4.29
N PHE A 31 -4.67 6.32 -3.31
CA PHE A 31 -3.59 5.35 -3.43
C PHE A 31 -3.68 4.38 -2.27
N PHE A 32 -3.41 3.12 -2.57
CA PHE A 32 -3.48 2.03 -1.63
C PHE A 32 -2.10 1.41 -1.54
N SER A 33 -1.63 1.20 -0.32
CA SER A 33 -0.39 0.46 -0.08
C SER A 33 -0.69 -0.78 0.73
N CYS A 34 -0.08 -1.91 0.36
CA CYS A 34 -0.22 -3.17 1.08
C CYS A 34 1.13 -3.65 1.64
N GLY A 35 1.05 -4.30 2.80
CA GLY A 35 2.21 -4.85 3.50
C GLY A 35 2.11 -6.37 3.62
N ALA A 36 3.26 -7.02 3.80
CA ALA A 36 3.36 -8.48 3.92
C ALA A 36 2.48 -9.09 5.05
N ARG A 37 2.06 -8.29 6.05
CA ARG A 37 1.18 -8.72 7.15
C ARG A 37 -0.31 -8.51 6.88
N ALA A 38 -0.74 -8.58 5.62
CA ALA A 38 -2.14 -8.47 5.22
C ALA A 38 -2.79 -7.13 5.64
N GLN A 39 -1.97 -6.08 5.81
CA GLN A 39 -2.41 -4.72 6.07
C GLN A 39 -2.56 -3.97 4.76
N LEU A 40 -3.67 -3.28 4.59
CA LEU A 40 -3.92 -2.38 3.47
C LEU A 40 -4.31 -1.00 4.02
N PHE A 41 -3.61 0.02 3.53
CA PHE A 41 -3.86 1.41 3.91
C PHE A 41 -4.35 2.18 2.68
N ALA A 42 -5.40 2.95 2.87
CA ALA A 42 -5.92 3.87 1.86
C ALA A 42 -5.50 5.29 2.19
N TRP A 43 -5.10 6.01 1.16
CA TRP A 43 -4.55 7.35 1.25
C TRP A 43 -5.23 8.25 0.24
N GLN A 44 -5.35 9.54 0.58
CA GLN A 44 -5.82 10.57 -0.33
C GLN A 44 -4.87 11.76 -0.28
N MET A 45 -4.55 12.33 -1.43
CA MET A 45 -3.80 13.58 -1.51
C MET A 45 -4.78 14.76 -1.56
N LYS A 46 -4.64 15.70 -0.62
CA LYS A 46 -5.38 16.98 -0.59
C LYS A 46 -4.40 18.11 -0.38
N ASN A 47 -4.37 19.09 -1.27
CA ASN A 47 -3.50 20.27 -1.16
C ASN A 47 -2.01 19.92 -0.93
N ASN A 48 -1.49 18.93 -1.67
CA ASN A 48 -0.13 18.38 -1.52
C ASN A 48 0.17 17.73 -0.16
N ILE A 49 -0.86 17.51 0.67
CA ILE A 49 -0.77 16.77 1.92
C ILE A 49 -1.41 15.41 1.71
N VAL A 50 -0.69 14.36 2.07
CA VAL A 50 -1.19 13.00 2.04
C VAL A 50 -1.83 12.65 3.38
N ILE A 51 -3.07 12.17 3.34
CA ILE A 51 -3.86 11.81 4.53
C ILE A 51 -4.23 10.34 4.44
N ARG A 52 -4.07 9.61 5.56
CA ARG A 52 -4.61 8.25 5.68
C ARG A 52 -6.12 8.32 5.83
N THR A 53 -6.86 7.77 4.86
CA THR A 53 -8.33 7.76 4.86
C THR A 53 -8.92 6.42 5.30
N GLY A 54 -8.13 5.35 5.27
CA GLY A 54 -8.60 4.03 5.69
C GLY A 54 -7.49 3.07 6.10
N TYR A 55 -7.87 2.08 6.90
CA TYR A 55 -7.06 0.94 7.29
C TYR A 55 -7.90 -0.33 7.25
N PHE A 56 -7.38 -1.34 6.58
CA PHE A 56 -8.03 -2.64 6.44
C PHE A 56 -7.02 -3.70 6.83
N MET A 57 -7.41 -4.56 7.77
CA MET A 57 -6.70 -5.80 8.01
C MET A 57 -7.45 -6.88 7.25
N LEU A 58 -6.83 -7.43 6.21
CA LEU A 58 -7.35 -8.62 5.59
C LEU A 58 -7.19 -9.74 6.61
N HIS A 59 -8.29 -10.36 7.01
CA HIS A 59 -8.21 -11.57 7.82
C HIS A 59 -7.26 -12.53 7.11
N PRO A 60 -6.33 -13.18 7.85
CA PRO A 60 -5.51 -14.21 7.25
C PRO A 60 -6.48 -15.17 6.56
N LEU A 61 -6.38 -15.28 5.23
CA LEU A 61 -7.09 -16.33 4.53
C LEU A 61 -6.74 -17.59 5.29
N ARG A 62 -7.75 -18.21 5.92
CA ARG A 62 -7.60 -19.47 6.63
C ARG A 62 -6.90 -20.35 5.61
N ARG A 63 -5.60 -20.60 5.79
CA ARG A 63 -4.90 -21.55 4.95
C ARG A 63 -5.72 -22.81 5.17
N ARG A 64 -6.51 -23.21 4.17
CA ARG A 64 -6.86 -24.61 4.03
C ARG A 64 -5.50 -25.25 3.79
N HIS A 65 -4.80 -25.55 4.89
CA HIS A 65 -3.87 -26.64 4.89
C HIS A 65 -4.71 -27.80 4.40
N GLY A 66 -4.61 -28.10 3.11
CA GLY A 66 -4.88 -29.44 2.64
C GLY A 66 -4.07 -30.32 3.56
N GLY A 67 -4.78 -31.07 4.40
CA GLY A 67 -4.17 -32.03 5.29
C GLY A 67 -3.41 -33.01 4.42
N GLY A 68 -2.10 -32.78 4.27
CA GLY A 68 -1.14 -33.77 3.82
C GLY A 68 -0.90 -34.74 4.98
N GLY A 69 -1.95 -35.41 5.43
CA GLY A 69 -1.84 -36.67 6.13
C GLY A 69 -1.76 -37.74 5.05
N ASN A 70 -0.54 -38.20 4.78
CA ASN A 70 -0.17 -39.53 4.28
C ASN A 70 1.19 -39.45 3.59
N ILE A 71 2.25 -39.81 4.33
CA ILE A 71 3.09 -41.01 4.10
C ILE A 71 3.86 -41.30 5.37
#